data_AF-A0A2R7SYI7-F1
#
_entry.id   AF-A0A2R7SYI7-F1
#
_cell.length_a   1.000
_cell.length_b   1.000
_cell.length_c   1.000
_cell.angle_alpha   90.00
_cell.angle_beta   90.00
_cell.angle_gamma   90.00
#
_symmetry.space_group_name_H-M   'P 1'
#
loop_
_entity.id
_entity.type
_entity.pdbx_description
1 polymer ?
#
loop_
_entity_poly.entity_id
_entity_poly.type
_entity_poly.pdbx_seq_one_letter_code
_entity_poly.pdbx_strand_id
1 'polypeptide(L)'
;TGFIPYVPCQGSVGASGDLAPLAHMTLALMGEGEALVAGRRMPARDELARLGLAPLTLAAKEGLALINGTQASTALALHALLRFEHLFATA
;
A
#
# COMPACT_ATOMS: atom_id res chain seq x y z
N THR A 1 -0.26 -14.03 -7.61
CA THR A 1 -0.70 -13.00 -8.58
C THR A 1 -1.66 -12.07 -7.86
N GLY A 2 -1.43 -10.77 -7.88
CA GLY A 2 -2.27 -9.80 -7.17
C GLY A 2 -1.98 -8.39 -7.67
N PHE A 3 -2.94 -7.50 -7.49
CA PHE A 3 -2.76 -6.07 -7.72
C PHE A 3 -1.86 -5.50 -6.62
N ILE A 4 -0.76 -4.85 -6.99
CA ILE A 4 0.21 -4.30 -6.03
C ILE A 4 0.25 -2.78 -6.24
N PRO A 5 -0.34 -1.97 -5.34
CA PRO A 5 -0.18 -0.52 -5.36
C PRO A 5 1.29 -0.11 -5.27
N TYR A 6 1.70 0.88 -6.05
CA TYR A 6 2.99 1.53 -5.86
C TYR A 6 2.88 2.58 -4.75
N VAL A 7 3.60 2.36 -3.65
CA VAL A 7 3.64 3.26 -2.49
C VAL A 7 5.07 3.81 -2.33
N PRO A 8 5.28 5.14 -2.42
CA PRO A 8 6.59 5.73 -2.19
C PRO A 8 7.13 5.43 -0.78
N CYS A 9 8.45 5.25 -0.66
CA CYS A 9 9.09 4.91 0.61
C CYS A 9 9.31 6.12 1.54
N GLN A 10 9.14 7.35 1.05
CA GLN A 10 9.37 8.58 1.80
C GLN A 10 8.19 9.54 1.68
N GLY A 11 7.98 10.37 2.70
CA GLY A 11 6.95 11.43 2.73
C GLY A 11 6.04 11.39 3.95
N SER A 12 5.92 10.25 4.65
CA SER A 12 5.25 10.18 5.95
C SER A 12 6.17 10.64 7.08
N VAL A 13 5.64 11.43 8.00
CA VAL A 13 6.33 11.85 9.24
C VAL A 13 5.93 11.01 10.46
N GLY A 14 4.98 10.07 10.32
CA GLY A 14 4.52 9.17 11.38
C GLY A 14 3.73 9.81 12.53
N ALA A 15 3.57 11.14 12.55
CA ALA A 15 2.94 11.87 13.65
C ALA A 15 1.40 11.73 13.72
N SER A 16 0.74 11.37 12.61
CA SER A 16 -0.73 11.28 12.52
C SER A 16 -1.19 9.99 11.81
N GLY A 17 -0.44 8.91 11.98
CA GLY A 17 -0.65 7.65 11.25
C GLY A 17 0.05 7.63 9.89
N ASP A 18 -0.28 6.61 9.09
CA ASP A 18 0.33 6.27 7.81
C ASP A 18 -0.39 6.93 6.62
N LEU A 19 -0.80 8.18 6.80
CA LEU A 19 -1.68 8.90 5.87
C LEU A 19 -1.17 8.88 4.43
N ALA A 20 0.09 9.28 4.22
CA ALA A 20 0.70 9.36 2.89
C ALA A 20 0.78 7.98 2.20
N PRO A 21 1.39 6.92 2.80
CA PRO A 21 1.47 5.64 2.15
C PRO A 21 0.09 4.99 1.91
N LEU A 22 -0.87 5.15 2.85
CA LEU A 22 -2.21 4.61 2.68
C LEU A 22 -3.05 5.38 1.66
N ALA A 23 -2.80 6.68 1.48
CA ALA A 23 -3.41 7.46 0.41
C ALA A 23 -2.94 6.97 -0.96
N HIS A 24 -1.63 6.72 -1.14
CA HIS A 24 -1.11 6.13 -2.39
C HIS A 24 -1.69 4.74 -2.66
N MET A 25 -1.81 3.90 -1.63
CA MET A 25 -2.48 2.60 -1.73
C MET A 25 -3.95 2.74 -2.15
N THR A 26 -4.68 3.66 -1.51
CA THR A 26 -6.12 3.86 -1.77
C THR A 26 -6.38 4.43 -3.16
N LEU A 27 -5.56 5.38 -3.62
CA LEU A 27 -5.61 5.90 -4.99
C LEU A 27 -5.49 4.76 -6.02
N ALA A 28 -4.49 3.89 -5.84
CA ALA A 28 -4.30 2.74 -6.73
C ALA A 28 -5.54 1.83 -6.79
N LEU A 29 -6.17 1.56 -5.65
CA LEU A 29 -7.41 0.76 -5.59
C LEU A 29 -8.58 1.46 -6.31
N MET A 30 -8.64 2.79 -6.27
CA MET A 30 -9.62 3.59 -7.01
C MET A 30 -9.30 3.70 -8.52
N GLY A 31 -8.22 3.07 -8.99
CA GLY A 31 -7.76 3.16 -10.38
C GLY A 31 -7.04 4.47 -10.70
N GLU A 32 -6.58 5.19 -9.68
CA GLU A 32 -5.79 6.40 -9.79
C GLU A 32 -4.34 6.14 -9.35
N GLY A 33 -3.39 6.98 -9.76
CA GLY A 33 -1.98 6.75 -9.43
C GLY A 33 -1.40 5.49 -10.09
N GLU A 34 -0.63 4.70 -9.33
CA GLU A 34 0.28 3.70 -9.91
C GLU A 34 0.23 2.34 -9.20
N ALA A 35 0.50 1.30 -9.98
CA ALA A 35 0.70 -0.07 -9.53
C ALA A 35 2.11 -0.56 -9.94
N LEU A 36 2.59 -1.58 -9.25
CA LEU A 36 3.84 -2.25 -9.53
C LEU A 36 3.58 -3.54 -10.32
N VAL A 37 4.06 -3.59 -11.56
CA VAL A 37 3.91 -4.74 -12.46
C VAL A 37 5.31 -5.21 -12.88
N ALA A 38 5.68 -6.42 -12.46
CA ALA A 38 7.02 -6.98 -12.72
C ALA A 38 8.18 -6.01 -12.37
N GLY A 39 8.06 -5.31 -11.24
CA GLY A 39 9.06 -4.34 -10.77
C GLY A 39 9.02 -2.97 -11.46
N ARG A 40 8.07 -2.73 -12.38
CA ARG A 40 7.89 -1.43 -13.06
C ARG A 40 6.63 -0.73 -12.59
N ARG A 41 6.71 0.60 -12.50
CA ARG A 41 5.55 1.45 -12.24
C ARG A 41 4.69 1.53 -13.49
N MET A 42 3.40 1.35 -13.32
CA MET A 42 2.40 1.46 -14.38
C MET A 42 1.14 2.16 -13.85
N PRO A 43 0.31 2.77 -14.70
CA PRO A 43 -0.97 3.30 -14.27
C PRO A 43 -1.83 2.22 -13.59
N ALA A 44 -2.38 2.53 -12.42
CA ALA A 44 -3.18 1.59 -11.65
C ALA A 44 -4.41 1.08 -12.43
N ARG A 45 -5.06 1.97 -13.17
CA ARG A 45 -6.21 1.67 -14.04
C ARG A 45 -5.92 0.56 -15.04
N ASP A 46 -4.76 0.62 -15.68
CA ASP A 46 -4.38 -0.34 -16.73
C ASP A 46 -4.16 -1.73 -16.12
N GLU A 47 -3.53 -1.80 -14.95
CA GLU A 47 -3.31 -3.06 -14.25
C GLU A 47 -4.61 -3.65 -13.69
N LEU A 48 -5.53 -2.83 -13.16
CA LEU A 48 -6.86 -3.27 -12.76
C LEU A 48 -7.61 -3.86 -13.96
N ALA A 49 -7.61 -3.19 -15.10
CA ALA A 49 -8.23 -3.67 -16.33
C ALA A 49 -7.59 -5.00 -16.81
N ARG A 50 -6.26 -5.10 -16.79
CA ARG A 50 -5.52 -6.32 -17.13
C ARG A 50 -5.88 -7.50 -16.23
N LEU A 51 -6.15 -7.24 -14.95
CA LEU A 51 -6.58 -8.24 -13.97
C LEU A 51 -8.09 -8.51 -13.99
N GLY A 52 -8.88 -7.77 -14.78
CA GLY A 52 -10.34 -7.88 -14.79
C GLY A 52 -11.02 -7.38 -13.51
N LEU A 53 -10.37 -6.44 -12.80
CA LEU A 53 -10.86 -5.86 -11.55
C LEU A 53 -11.49 -4.50 -11.80
N ALA A 54 -12.63 -4.24 -11.14
CA ALA A 54 -13.26 -2.93 -11.15
C ALA A 54 -12.57 -1.99 -10.13
N PRO A 55 -12.37 -0.70 -10.45
CA PRO A 55 -11.88 0.27 -9.49
C PRO A 55 -12.81 0.45 -8.28
N LEU A 56 -12.23 0.67 -7.11
CA LEU A 56 -12.97 0.96 -5.88
C LEU A 56 -13.66 2.32 -5.96
N THR A 57 -14.97 2.35 -5.71
CA THR A 57 -15.73 3.59 -5.54
C THR A 57 -16.01 3.79 -4.06
N LEU A 58 -15.58 4.92 -3.50
CA LEU A 58 -15.71 5.19 -2.08
C LEU A 58 -17.04 5.86 -1.75
N ALA A 59 -17.71 5.36 -0.71
CA ALA A 59 -18.83 6.02 -0.07
C ALA A 59 -18.36 7.04 0.99
N ALA A 60 -19.33 7.70 1.63
CA ALA A 60 -19.05 8.66 2.69
C ALA A 60 -18.18 8.01 3.80
N LYS A 61 -17.11 8.72 4.20
CA LYS A 61 -16.15 8.35 5.26
C LYS A 61 -15.19 7.18 4.92
N GLU A 62 -15.42 6.42 3.85
CA GLU A 62 -14.55 5.27 3.52
C GLU A 62 -13.12 5.70 3.16
N GLY A 63 -12.96 6.83 2.46
CA GLY A 63 -11.64 7.37 2.17
C GLY A 63 -10.84 7.67 3.44
N LEU A 64 -11.46 8.31 4.43
CA LEU A 64 -10.82 8.57 5.72
C LEU A 64 -10.53 7.27 6.47
N ALA A 65 -11.46 6.30 6.44
CA ALA A 65 -11.29 5.01 7.11
C ALA A 65 -10.09 4.22 6.54
N LEU A 66 -9.82 4.31 5.24
CA LEU A 66 -8.71 3.60 4.60
C LEU A 66 -7.34 4.21 4.90
N ILE A 67 -7.28 5.53 5.10
CA ILE A 67 -6.00 6.25 5.24
C ILE A 67 -5.64 6.63 6.68
N ASN A 68 -6.60 6.63 7.59
CA ASN A 68 -6.41 7.09 8.97
C ASN A 68 -6.10 5.92 9.93
N GLY A 69 -4.95 5.28 9.74
CA GLY A 69 -4.49 4.20 10.60
C GLY A 69 -2.96 4.01 10.53
N THR A 70 -2.48 2.91 11.13
CA THR A 70 -1.05 2.58 11.23
C THR A 70 -0.69 1.31 10.46
N GLN A 71 -1.45 0.95 9.42
CA GLN A 71 -1.32 -0.34 8.74
C GLN A 71 0.07 -0.53 8.09
N ALA A 72 0.63 0.53 7.48
CA ALA A 72 1.91 0.44 6.77
C ALA A 72 3.08 0.28 7.74
N SER A 73 3.14 1.12 8.77
CA SER A 73 4.13 1.06 9.86
C SER A 73 4.02 -0.25 10.64
N THR A 74 2.81 -0.71 10.95
CA THR A 74 2.57 -2.02 11.61
C THR A 74 3.09 -3.16 10.75
N ALA A 75 2.78 -3.17 9.45
CA ALA A 75 3.28 -4.19 8.52
C ALA A 75 4.81 -4.19 8.41
N LEU A 76 5.43 -3.01 8.32
CA LEU A 76 6.89 -2.86 8.29
C LEU A 76 7.54 -3.34 9.60
N ALA A 77 6.96 -3.00 10.76
CA ALA A 77 7.45 -3.43 12.06
C ALA A 77 7.37 -4.96 12.22
N LEU A 78 6.26 -5.58 11.83
CA LEU A 78 6.11 -7.03 11.83
C LEU A 78 7.10 -7.70 10.88
N HIS A 79 7.28 -7.17 9.68
CA HIS A 79 8.27 -7.68 8.73
C HIS A 79 9.70 -7.61 9.29
N ALA A 80 10.06 -6.50 9.93
CA ALA A 80 11.35 -6.33 10.57
C ALA A 80 11.55 -7.31 11.73
N LEU A 81 10.54 -7.48 12.60
CA LEU A 81 10.57 -8.42 13.72
C LEU A 81 10.80 -9.85 13.24
N LEU A 82 10.00 -10.34 12.30
CA LEU A 82 10.10 -11.71 11.79
C LEU A 82 11.46 -11.98 11.11
N ARG A 83 11.99 -10.99 10.38
CA ARG A 83 13.33 -11.09 9.79
C ARG A 83 14.42 -11.10 10.85
N PHE A 84 14.27 -10.30 11.90
CA PHE A 84 15.21 -10.25 13.00
C PHE A 84 15.23 -11.57 13.77
N GLU A 85 14.08 -12.16 14.07
CA GLU A 85 14.00 -13.48 14.71
C GLU A 85 14.75 -14.56 13.93
N HIS A 86 14.61 -14.57 12.60
CA HIS A 86 15.35 -15.50 11.74
C HIS A 86 16.86 -15.26 11.80
N LEU A 87 17.31 -14.00 11.74
CA LEU A 87 18.73 -13.65 11.84
C LEU A 87 19.30 -14.03 13.21
N PHE A 88 18.59 -13.71 14.29
CA PHE A 88 18.99 -14.00 15.66
C PHE A 88 19.14 -15.51 15.90
N ALA A 89 18.27 -16.34 15.33
CA ALA A 89 18.36 -17.80 15.43
C ALA A 89 19.60 -18.41 14.72
N THR A 90 20.29 -17.65 13.87
CA THR A 90 21.53 -18.10 13.18
C THR A 90 22.82 -17.61 13.83
N ALA A 91 22.72 -16.77 14.86
CA ALA A 91 23.86 -16.25 15.63
C ALA A 91 24.27 -17.21 16.75
#